data_AF-A0A662HEL1-F1
#
_entry.id   AF-A0A662HEL1-F1
#
_cell.length_a   1.000
_cell.length_b   1.000
_cell.length_c   1.000
_cell.angle_alpha   90.00
_cell.angle_beta   90.00
_cell.angle_gamma   90.00
#
_symmetry.space_group_name_H-M   'P 1'
#
loop_
_entity.id
_entity.type
_entity.pdbx_description
1 polymer ?
#
loop_
_entity_poly.entity_id
_entity_poly.type
_entity_poly.pdbx_seq_one_letter_code
_entity_poly.pdbx_strand_id
1 'polypeptide(L)'
;MTGVLKDYYGNGVPSSPVVVNITNLETGYTLTLSATTDVSGFFKTDVVELARGVDYEVKVYYAGDDTYVGSLATYTFRVEKPAPAPIPAPAIPIEWLVIAGGVVLAIIVALLVARAITKAVLEHRREYWVRG
;
A
#
# COMPACT_ATOMS: atom_id res chain seq x y z
N MET A 1 -20.33 -0.08 11.35
CA MET A 1 -20.84 1.03 10.50
C MET A 1 -21.72 1.93 11.34
N THR A 2 -21.95 3.18 10.97
CA THR A 2 -22.82 4.13 11.70
C THR A 2 -23.80 4.78 10.75
N GLY A 3 -25.00 5.10 11.22
CA GLY A 3 -26.01 5.82 10.44
C GLY A 3 -27.02 6.53 11.33
N VAL A 4 -27.92 7.30 10.72
CA VAL A 4 -29.01 7.99 11.42
C VAL A 4 -30.30 7.74 10.65
N LEU A 5 -31.33 7.25 11.36
CA LEU A 5 -32.69 7.14 10.86
C LEU A 5 -33.46 8.40 11.23
N LYS A 6 -34.00 9.09 10.23
CA LYS A 6 -34.78 10.32 10.41
C LYS A 6 -36.18 10.18 9.83
N ASP A 7 -37.13 10.84 10.47
CA ASP A 7 -38.50 10.98 9.97
C ASP A 7 -38.58 12.04 8.87
N TYR A 8 -39.80 12.25 8.35
CA TYR A 8 -40.09 13.24 7.31
C TYR A 8 -39.75 14.69 7.73
N TYR A 9 -39.80 14.98 9.03
CA TYR A 9 -39.52 16.30 9.60
C TYR A 9 -38.05 16.47 9.97
N GLY A 10 -37.21 15.45 9.74
CA GLY A 10 -35.79 15.45 10.06
C GLY A 10 -35.46 15.13 11.52
N ASN A 11 -36.44 14.74 12.33
CA ASN A 11 -36.21 14.26 13.69
C ASN A 11 -35.70 12.81 13.67
N GLY A 12 -34.88 12.46 14.66
CA GLY A 12 -34.43 11.08 14.83
C GLY A 12 -35.60 10.16 15.18
N VAL A 13 -35.61 8.95 14.61
CA VAL A 13 -36.58 7.92 14.95
C VAL A 13 -35.99 7.02 16.04
N PRO A 14 -36.45 7.09 17.30
CA PRO A 14 -35.83 6.40 18.41
C PRO A 14 -36.25 4.93 18.54
N SER A 15 -35.44 4.13 19.22
CA SER A 15 -35.75 2.74 19.65
C SER A 15 -36.22 1.83 18.52
N SER A 16 -35.77 2.09 17.29
CA SER A 16 -36.24 1.41 16.09
C SER A 16 -35.24 0.37 15.61
N PRO A 17 -35.68 -0.87 15.32
CA PRO A 17 -34.80 -1.91 14.81
C PRO A 17 -34.44 -1.64 13.34
N VAL A 18 -33.15 -1.64 13.05
CA VAL A 18 -32.59 -1.47 11.71
C VAL A 18 -31.77 -2.71 11.35
N VAL A 19 -31.98 -3.22 10.15
CA VAL A 19 -31.24 -4.37 9.62
C VAL A 19 -30.29 -3.90 8.54
N VAL A 20 -29.03 -4.31 8.62
CA VAL A 20 -27.99 -4.01 7.63
C VAL A 20 -27.51 -5.32 7.00
N ASN A 21 -27.80 -5.48 5.72
CA ASN A 21 -27.33 -6.61 4.92
C ASN A 21 -26.12 -6.17 4.08
N ILE A 22 -24.99 -6.84 4.27
CA ILE A 22 -23.76 -6.62 3.50
C ILE A 22 -23.58 -7.84 2.60
N THR A 23 -23.77 -7.66 1.29
CA THR A 23 -23.70 -8.73 0.30
C THR A 23 -22.41 -8.60 -0.50
N ASN A 24 -21.62 -9.67 -0.50
CA ASN A 24 -20.49 -9.82 -1.40
C ASN A 24 -21.04 -10.08 -2.81
N LEU A 25 -20.75 -9.17 -3.76
CA LEU A 25 -21.29 -9.25 -5.11
C LEU A 25 -20.63 -10.33 -5.98
N GLU A 26 -19.44 -10.81 -5.59
CA GLU A 26 -18.74 -11.89 -6.30
C GLU A 26 -19.25 -13.27 -5.89
N THR A 27 -19.47 -13.50 -4.59
CA THR A 27 -19.86 -14.81 -4.05
C THR A 27 -21.35 -14.94 -3.76
N GLY A 28 -22.09 -13.83 -3.70
CA GLY A 28 -23.48 -13.77 -3.28
C GLY A 28 -23.70 -13.99 -1.78
N TYR A 29 -22.63 -14.11 -0.98
CA TYR A 29 -22.74 -14.27 0.47
C TYR A 29 -23.23 -12.98 1.12
N THR A 30 -24.27 -13.07 1.95
CA THR A 30 -24.82 -11.93 2.70
C THR A 30 -24.57 -12.09 4.19
N LEU A 31 -23.95 -11.07 4.78
CA LEU A 31 -23.85 -10.90 6.23
C LEU A 31 -24.96 -9.97 6.71
N THR A 32 -25.78 -10.43 7.66
CA THR A 32 -26.86 -9.64 8.25
C THR A 32 -26.47 -9.17 9.64
N LEU A 33 -26.57 -7.86 9.86
CA LEU A 33 -26.35 -7.20 11.14
C LEU A 33 -27.64 -6.52 11.59
N SER A 34 -27.88 -6.49 12.89
CA SER A 34 -29.02 -5.78 13.47
C SER A 34 -28.51 -4.70 14.42
N ALA A 35 -29.15 -3.54 14.40
CA ALA A 35 -28.91 -2.47 15.34
C ALA A 35 -30.24 -1.84 15.77
N THR A 36 -30.23 -1.13 16.89
CA THR A 36 -31.38 -0.34 17.35
C THR A 36 -30.95 1.11 17.43
N THR A 37 -31.81 2.02 17.00
CA THR A 37 -31.54 3.46 17.06
C THR A 37 -31.64 4.00 18.48
N ASP A 38 -30.83 5.01 18.79
CA ASP A 38 -30.92 5.77 20.04
C ASP A 38 -31.97 6.89 19.97
N VAL A 39 -32.07 7.71 21.02
CA VAL A 39 -33.04 8.83 21.10
C VAL A 39 -32.91 9.85 19.96
N SER A 40 -31.72 9.95 19.34
CA SER A 40 -31.44 10.85 18.22
C SER A 40 -31.62 10.19 16.85
N GLY A 41 -32.07 8.93 16.82
CA GLY A 41 -32.17 8.12 15.61
C GLY A 41 -30.82 7.54 15.16
N PHE A 42 -29.74 7.74 15.90
CA PHE A 42 -28.41 7.24 15.55
C PHE A 42 -28.31 5.75 15.86
N PHE A 43 -27.67 4.99 14.98
CA PHE A 43 -27.38 3.58 15.20
C PHE A 43 -25.94 3.26 14.81
N LYS A 44 -25.38 2.24 15.47
CA LYS A 44 -24.07 1.69 15.18
C LYS A 44 -24.17 0.17 15.12
N THR A 45 -23.61 -0.41 14.06
CA THR A 45 -23.46 -1.86 13.91
C THR A 45 -22.07 -2.31 14.36
N ASP A 46 -21.96 -3.61 14.62
CA ASP A 46 -20.69 -4.26 14.89
C ASP A 46 -19.67 -4.06 13.76
N VAL A 47 -18.40 -4.13 14.13
CA VAL A 47 -17.28 -4.08 13.19
C VAL A 47 -17.11 -5.46 12.59
N VAL A 48 -17.04 -5.53 11.26
CA VAL A 48 -16.89 -6.78 10.51
C VAL A 48 -15.70 -6.65 9.58
N GLU A 49 -14.95 -7.73 9.44
CA GLU A 49 -13.84 -7.80 8.49
C GLU A 49 -14.36 -8.22 7.11
N LEU A 50 -13.97 -7.47 6.09
CA LEU A 50 -14.37 -7.72 4.70
C LEU A 50 -13.13 -8.08 3.87
N ALA A 51 -13.29 -9.05 2.96
CA ALA A 51 -12.24 -9.40 2.02
C ALA A 51 -11.91 -8.21 1.11
N ARG A 52 -10.61 -7.94 0.93
CA ARG A 52 -10.11 -6.85 0.09
C ARG A 52 -10.15 -7.23 -1.39
N GLY A 53 -10.31 -6.23 -2.25
CA GLY A 53 -10.40 -6.36 -3.70
C GLY A 53 -11.80 -6.66 -4.21
N VAL A 54 -12.78 -6.79 -3.31
CA VAL A 54 -14.14 -7.25 -3.59
C VAL A 54 -15.14 -6.08 -3.55
N ASP A 55 -16.14 -6.13 -4.42
CA ASP A 55 -17.29 -5.22 -4.43
C ASP A 55 -18.41 -5.72 -3.51
N TYR A 56 -18.92 -4.84 -2.65
CA TYR A 56 -19.99 -5.13 -1.71
C TYR A 56 -21.19 -4.22 -1.92
N GLU A 57 -22.38 -4.78 -1.78
CA GLU A 57 -23.65 -4.05 -1.69
C GLU A 57 -24.15 -4.06 -0.25
N VAL A 58 -24.37 -2.88 0.31
CA VAL A 58 -24.96 -2.68 1.64
C VAL A 58 -26.40 -2.24 1.47
N LYS A 59 -27.32 -3.00 2.06
CA LYS A 59 -28.73 -2.65 2.17
C LYS A 59 -29.08 -2.39 3.62
N VAL A 60 -29.47 -1.17 3.93
CA VAL A 60 -29.98 -0.76 5.24
C VAL A 60 -31.49 -0.71 5.16
N TYR A 61 -32.16 -1.53 5.95
CA TYR A 61 -33.61 -1.70 5.95
C TYR A 61 -34.19 -1.34 7.31
N TYR A 62 -35.22 -0.50 7.27
CA TYR A 62 -36.13 -0.25 8.37
C TYR A 62 -37.53 -0.69 7.92
N ALA A 63 -38.16 -1.58 8.67
CA ALA A 63 -39.44 -2.17 8.26
C ALA A 63 -40.62 -1.19 8.29
N GLY A 64 -40.48 -0.10 9.04
CA GLY A 64 -41.61 0.75 9.41
C GLY A 64 -42.35 0.21 10.61
N ASP A 65 -43.25 1.05 11.13
CA ASP A 65 -44.20 0.74 12.18
C ASP A 65 -45.50 1.51 11.95
N ASP A 66 -46.42 1.51 12.92
CA ASP A 66 -47.71 2.22 12.83
C ASP A 66 -47.55 3.75 12.70
N THR A 67 -46.38 4.29 13.03
CA THR A 67 -46.08 5.74 13.01
C THR A 67 -45.21 6.13 11.81
N TYR A 68 -44.23 5.31 11.43
CA TYR A 68 -43.25 5.61 10.40
C TYR A 68 -43.27 4.60 9.26
N VAL A 69 -43.18 5.11 8.03
CA VAL A 69 -43.11 4.26 6.83
C VAL A 69 -41.75 3.57 6.75
N GLY A 70 -41.76 2.31 6.33
CA GLY A 70 -40.53 1.55 6.09
C GLY A 70 -39.66 2.18 5.00
N SER A 71 -38.35 1.97 5.12
CA SER A 71 -37.37 2.53 4.19
C SER A 71 -36.24 1.55 3.90
N LEU A 72 -35.65 1.71 2.72
CA LEU A 72 -34.51 0.94 2.24
C LEU A 72 -33.49 1.90 1.63
N ALA A 73 -32.25 1.81 2.08
CA ALA A 73 -31.12 2.48 1.46
C ALA A 73 -30.13 1.43 0.94
N THR A 74 -29.67 1.59 -0.30
CA THR A 74 -28.68 0.72 -0.92
C THR A 74 -27.42 1.53 -1.22
N TYR A 75 -26.26 0.97 -0.86
CA TYR A 75 -24.96 1.57 -1.11
C TYR A 75 -23.98 0.52 -1.59
N THR A 76 -23.22 0.81 -2.65
CA THR A 76 -22.22 -0.10 -3.18
C THR A 76 -20.84 0.49 -2.95
N PHE A 77 -19.89 -0.32 -2.47
CA PHE A 77 -18.51 0.09 -2.30
C PHE A 77 -17.54 -1.05 -2.54
N ARG A 78 -16.32 -0.68 -2.93
CA ARG A 78 -15.21 -1.62 -3.10
C ARG A 78 -14.24 -1.50 -1.94
N VAL A 79 -13.84 -2.64 -1.37
CA VAL A 79 -12.73 -2.65 -0.41
C VAL A 79 -11.43 -2.68 -1.19
N GLU A 80 -10.63 -1.62 -1.13
CA GLU A 80 -9.37 -1.55 -1.87
C GLU A 80 -8.35 -2.59 -1.38
N LYS A 81 -7.58 -3.13 -2.33
CA LYS A 81 -6.42 -3.96 -2.04
C LYS A 81 -5.17 -3.08 -2.11
N PRO A 82 -4.28 -3.08 -1.10
CA PRO A 82 -3.04 -2.33 -1.18
C PRO A 82 -2.23 -2.79 -2.39
N ALA A 83 -1.53 -1.84 -3.03
CA ALA A 83 -0.61 -2.14 -4.11
C ALA A 83 0.45 -3.16 -3.63
N PRO A 84 0.93 -4.06 -4.50
CA PRO A 84 2.07 -4.92 -4.19
C PRO A 84 3.25 -4.07 -3.74
N ALA A 85 4.05 -4.60 -2.81
CA ALA A 85 5.30 -3.95 -2.43
C ALA A 85 6.19 -3.78 -3.67
N PRO A 86 7.00 -2.70 -3.75
CA PRO A 86 7.98 -2.55 -4.81
C PRO A 86 8.89 -3.78 -4.85
N ILE A 87 9.16 -4.30 -6.05
CA ILE A 87 10.16 -5.35 -6.24
C ILE A 87 11.50 -4.76 -5.76
N PRO A 88 12.23 -5.42 -4.84
CA PRO A 88 13.53 -4.92 -4.42
C PRO A 88 14.43 -4.79 -5.65
N ALA A 89 15.12 -3.65 -5.76
CA ALA A 89 16.09 -3.44 -6.83
C ALA A 89 17.09 -4.60 -6.83
N PRO A 90 17.53 -5.07 -8.01
CA PRO A 90 18.53 -6.12 -8.08
C PRO A 90 19.77 -5.68 -7.30
N ALA A 91 20.09 -6.39 -6.22
CA ALA A 91 21.31 -6.13 -5.47
C ALA A 91 22.50 -6.51 -6.35
N ILE A 92 23.46 -5.60 -6.48
CA ILE A 92 24.73 -5.91 -7.13
C ILE A 92 25.42 -6.97 -6.25
N PRO A 93 25.69 -8.19 -6.76
CA PRO A 93 26.33 -9.22 -5.94
C PRO A 93 27.72 -8.74 -5.52
N ILE A 94 28.11 -9.02 -4.28
CA ILE A 94 29.37 -8.51 -3.72
C ILE A 94 30.60 -8.96 -4.52
N GLU A 95 30.51 -10.12 -5.19
CA GLU A 95 31.54 -10.64 -6.10
C GLU A 95 31.88 -9.66 -7.22
N TRP A 96 30.88 -8.98 -7.80
CA TRP A 96 31.09 -8.00 -8.86
C TRP A 96 31.80 -6.75 -8.34
N LEU A 97 31.50 -6.34 -7.10
CA LEU A 97 32.20 -5.23 -6.44
C LEU A 97 33.66 -5.59 -6.14
N VAL A 98 33.93 -6.83 -5.72
CA VAL A 98 35.29 -7.34 -5.48
C VAL A 98 36.08 -7.41 -6.79
N ILE A 99 35.48 -7.92 -7.87
CA ILE A 99 36.12 -7.97 -9.20
C ILE A 99 36.41 -6.56 -9.70
N ALA A 100 35.44 -5.65 -9.66
CA ALA A 100 35.62 -4.27 -10.09
C ALA A 100 36.73 -3.57 -9.28
N GLY A 101 36.73 -3.75 -7.95
CA GLY A 101 37.79 -3.25 -7.08
C GLY A 101 39.16 -3.82 -7.44
N GLY A 102 39.24 -5.13 -7.70
CA GLY A 102 40.47 -5.80 -8.12
C GLY A 102 41.01 -5.28 -9.45
N VAL A 103 40.14 -5.07 -10.45
CA VAL A 103 40.52 -4.52 -11.76
C VAL A 103 41.04 -3.10 -11.62
N VAL A 104 40.37 -2.25 -10.85
CA VAL A 104 40.82 -0.87 -10.59
C VAL A 104 42.20 -0.86 -9.92
N LEU A 105 42.41 -1.74 -8.94
CA LEU A 105 43.68 -1.83 -8.22
C LEU A 105 44.81 -2.32 -9.14
N ALA A 106 44.54 -3.31 -10.01
CA ALA A 106 45.49 -3.78 -11.02
C ALA A 106 45.88 -2.68 -12.03
N ILE A 107 44.92 -1.87 -12.48
CA ILE A 107 45.19 -0.73 -13.37
C ILE A 107 46.08 0.31 -12.67
N ILE A 108 45.79 0.63 -11.41
CA ILE A 108 46.61 1.57 -10.63
C ILE A 108 48.05 1.06 -10.51
N VAL A 109 48.23 -0.23 -10.17
CA VAL A 109 49.55 -0.84 -10.07
C VAL A 109 50.28 -0.79 -11.41
N ALA A 110 49.61 -1.14 -12.51
CA ALA A 110 50.20 -1.08 -13.85
C ALA A 110 50.65 0.34 -14.23
N LEU A 111 49.85 1.37 -13.92
CA LEU A 111 50.20 2.77 -14.16
C LEU A 111 51.38 3.24 -13.31
N LEU A 112 51.45 2.83 -12.04
CA LEU A 112 52.57 3.16 -11.15
C LEU A 112 53.88 2.53 -11.63
N VAL A 113 53.83 1.24 -12.02
CA VAL A 113 54.98 0.53 -12.58
C VAL A 113 55.44 1.19 -13.89
N ALA A 114 54.52 1.49 -14.81
CA ALA A 114 54.84 2.17 -16.05
C ALA A 114 55.50 3.53 -15.82
N ARG A 115 54.99 4.32 -14.85
CA ARG A 115 55.61 5.60 -14.44
C ARG A 115 57.01 5.41 -13.88
N ALA A 116 57.22 4.41 -13.03
CA ALA A 116 58.53 4.12 -12.44
C ALA A 116 59.56 3.75 -13.52
N ILE A 117 59.18 2.88 -14.47
CA ILE A 117 60.04 2.50 -15.60
C ILE A 117 60.36 3.73 -16.46
N THR A 118 59.34 4.53 -16.81
CA THR A 118 59.54 5.73 -17.63
C THR A 118 60.49 6.71 -16.96
N LYS A 119 60.36 6.91 -15.65
CA LYS A 119 61.27 7.78 -14.88
C LYS A 119 62.71 7.24 -14.88
N ALA A 120 62.89 5.94 -14.62
CA ALA A 120 64.22 5.32 -14.61
C ALA A 120 64.92 5.41 -15.98
N VAL A 121 64.20 5.19 -17.08
CA VAL A 121 64.73 5.33 -18.44
C VAL A 121 65.14 6.77 -18.76
N LEU A 122 64.33 7.75 -18.34
CA LEU A 122 64.63 9.17 -18.53
C LEU A 122 65.88 9.60 -17.74
N GLU A 123 66.03 9.15 -16.50
CA GLU A 123 67.20 9.43 -15.67
C GLU A 123 68.47 8.84 -16.29
N HIS A 124 68.43 7.58 -16.72
CA HIS A 124 69.57 6.92 -17.38
C HIS A 124 69.98 7.64 -18.67
N ARG A 125 69.02 8.05 -19.50
CA ARG A 125 69.30 8.82 -20.74
C ARG A 125 69.94 10.19 -20.45
N ARG A 126 69.56 10.84 -19.34
CA ARG A 126 70.08 12.16 -18.96
C ARG A 126 71.54 12.08 -18.51
N GLU A 127 71.93 11.01 -17.82
CA GLU A 127 73.31 10.78 -17.40
C GLU A 127 74.29 10.61 -18.57
N TYR A 128 73.87 9.93 -19.66
CA TYR A 128 74.71 9.79 -20.86
C TYR A 128 74.87 11.10 -21.63
N TRP A 129 73.91 12.02 -21.57
CA TRP A 129 73.95 13.28 -22.32
C TRP A 129 74.80 14.37 -21.66
N VAL A 130 75.12 14.25 -20.37
CA VAL A 130 75.94 15.22 -19.62
C VAL A 130 77.45 14.89 -19.68
N ARG A 131 77.82 13.71 -20.18
CA ARG A 131 79.22 13.23 -20.25
C ARG A 131 79.82 13.22 -21.67
N GLY A 132 79.12 13.74 -22.67
CA GLY A 132 79.64 13.97 -24.03
C GLY A 132 79.73 15.46 -24.31
#